data_AF-A0A434GX46-F1
#
_entry.id   AF-A0A434GX46-F1
#
_cell.length_a   1.000
_cell.length_b   1.000
_cell.length_c   1.000
_cell.angle_alpha   90.00
_cell.angle_beta   90.00
_cell.angle_gamma   90.00
#
_symmetry.space_group_name_H-M   'P 1'
#
loop_
_entity.id
_entity.type
_entity.pdbx_description
1 polymer ?
#
loop_
_entity_poly.entity_id
_entity_poly.type
_entity_poly.pdbx_seq_one_letter_code
_entity_poly.pdbx_strand_id
1 'polypeptide(L)'
;MSRFRIEKLARTHLVDVFDCGEQPLNRFLARYAFQNQQANASQTYIGLWGEDVVGFYTLVVGEVAYDGAPERLTKGLARHPVPIMLLARLAVSLNWQGKGVGGGMLRDAILRSLQAADIAGIRAVTVHAKDHNARAFYERYGFIQSPTDPLH
;
A
#
# COMPACT_ATOMS: atom_id res chain seq x y z
N MET A 1 26.36 -5.12 1.75
CA MET A 1 25.38 -4.13 2.27
C MET A 1 24.22 -4.07 1.29
N SER A 2 22.98 -4.28 1.75
CA SER A 2 21.81 -4.20 0.86
C SER A 2 21.70 -2.78 0.31
N ARG A 3 21.74 -2.63 -1.02
CA ARG A 3 21.58 -1.34 -1.72
C ARG A 3 20.11 -0.91 -1.81
N PHE A 4 19.18 -1.81 -1.41
CA PHE A 4 17.76 -1.54 -1.32
C PHE A 4 17.40 -0.85 0.00
N ARG A 5 16.70 0.28 -0.08
CA ARG A 5 16.14 1.01 1.06
C ARG A 5 14.73 1.51 0.74
N ILE A 6 13.94 1.76 1.78
CA ILE A 6 12.60 2.34 1.63
C ILE A 6 12.52 3.63 2.43
N GLU A 7 12.12 4.71 1.78
CA GLU A 7 12.08 6.05 2.34
C GLU A 7 10.74 6.73 2.05
N LYS A 8 10.42 7.76 2.84
CA LYS A 8 9.24 8.59 2.61
C LYS A 8 9.46 9.44 1.36
N LEU A 9 8.43 9.61 0.54
CA LEU A 9 8.52 10.41 -0.68
C LEU A 9 8.89 11.86 -0.34
N ALA A 10 10.06 12.28 -0.81
CA ALA A 10 10.53 13.66 -0.84
C ALA A 10 10.64 14.20 -2.28
N ARG A 11 10.71 15.52 -2.41
CA ARG A 11 10.80 16.24 -3.70
C ARG A 11 12.08 15.93 -4.50
N THR A 12 13.12 15.44 -3.83
CA THR A 12 14.42 15.11 -4.45
C THR A 12 14.41 13.81 -5.25
N HIS A 13 13.38 12.98 -5.10
CA HIS A 13 13.33 11.68 -5.77
C HIS A 13 12.92 11.81 -7.24
N LEU A 14 13.65 11.11 -8.11
CA LEU A 14 13.43 11.10 -9.56
C LEU A 14 12.30 10.14 -9.93
N VAL A 15 11.06 10.58 -9.72
CA VAL A 15 9.85 9.77 -9.96
C VAL A 15 9.35 9.79 -11.41
N ASP A 16 9.78 10.76 -12.21
CA ASP A 16 9.30 10.94 -13.59
C ASP A 16 9.74 9.81 -14.54
N VAL A 17 10.82 9.11 -14.20
CA VAL A 17 11.35 7.96 -14.95
C VAL A 17 10.79 6.62 -14.47
N PHE A 18 9.91 6.63 -13.45
CA PHE A 18 9.33 5.41 -12.92
C PHE A 18 8.33 4.80 -13.91
N ASP A 19 8.53 3.52 -14.22
CA ASP A 19 7.60 2.74 -15.03
C ASP A 19 7.37 1.34 -14.45
N CYS A 20 6.14 1.06 -14.03
CA CYS A 20 5.67 -0.26 -13.62
C CYS A 20 4.79 -0.97 -14.66
N GLY A 21 4.66 -0.43 -15.88
CA GLY A 21 3.78 -0.92 -16.93
C GLY A 21 2.31 -0.47 -16.79
N GLU A 22 1.97 0.28 -15.75
CA GLU A 22 0.61 0.74 -15.46
C GLU A 22 0.54 2.26 -15.46
N GLN A 23 0.08 2.84 -16.57
CA GLN A 23 0.05 4.29 -16.75
C GLN A 23 -0.68 5.06 -15.62
N PRO A 24 -1.80 4.56 -15.05
CA PRO A 24 -2.44 5.23 -13.92
C PRO A 24 -1.55 5.32 -12.67
N LEU A 25 -0.75 4.29 -12.38
CA LEU A 25 0.17 4.26 -11.24
C LEU A 25 1.39 5.15 -11.49
N ASN A 26 1.97 5.10 -12.70
CA ASN A 26 3.08 5.97 -13.09
C ASN A 26 2.67 7.45 -12.99
N ARG A 27 1.51 7.80 -13.56
CA ARG A 27 0.96 9.17 -13.51
C ARG A 27 0.69 9.62 -12.08
N PHE A 28 0.16 8.74 -11.24
CA PHE A 28 -0.09 9.05 -9.84
C PHE A 28 1.18 9.44 -9.10
N LEU A 29 2.24 8.62 -9.23
CA LEU A 29 3.50 8.88 -8.55
C LEU A 29 4.12 10.20 -9.01
N ALA A 30 4.17 10.44 -10.32
CA ALA A 30 4.81 11.62 -10.89
C ALA A 30 4.05 12.94 -10.58
N ARG A 31 2.71 12.90 -10.54
CA ARG A 31 1.90 14.14 -10.49
C ARG A 31 1.17 14.39 -9.18
N TYR A 32 0.75 13.36 -8.47
CA TYR A 32 -0.21 13.50 -7.37
C TYR A 32 0.34 13.05 -6.01
N ALA A 33 1.21 12.04 -5.96
CA ALA A 33 1.65 11.43 -4.70
C ALA A 33 2.24 12.45 -3.71
N PHE A 34 3.15 13.32 -4.17
CA PHE A 34 3.77 14.32 -3.30
C PHE A 34 2.80 15.42 -2.85
N GLN A 35 1.89 15.85 -3.73
CA GLN A 35 0.87 16.84 -3.39
C GLN A 35 -0.13 16.29 -2.37
N ASN A 36 -0.62 15.06 -2.60
CA ASN A 36 -1.50 14.36 -1.66
C ASN A 36 -0.85 14.16 -0.30
N GLN A 37 0.46 13.90 -0.27
CA GLN A 37 1.21 13.78 0.98
C GLN A 37 1.30 15.10 1.74
N GLN A 38 1.59 16.21 1.05
CA GLN A 38 1.60 17.53 1.69
C GLN A 38 0.23 17.94 2.23
N ALA A 39 -0.85 17.51 1.55
CA ALA A 39 -2.22 17.73 1.99
C ALA A 39 -2.69 16.74 3.07
N ASN A 40 -1.82 15.84 3.57
CA ASN A 40 -2.16 14.77 4.51
C ASN A 40 -3.23 13.79 4.02
N ALA A 41 -3.50 13.74 2.72
CA ALA A 41 -4.48 12.84 2.12
C ALA A 41 -3.95 11.40 2.00
N SER A 42 -2.64 11.22 1.91
CA SER A 42 -1.99 9.90 1.83
C SER A 42 -0.52 9.97 2.17
N GLN A 43 0.09 8.89 2.66
CA GLN A 43 1.54 8.82 2.88
C GLN A 43 2.17 7.89 1.84
N THR A 44 3.09 8.40 1.02
CA THR A 44 3.75 7.62 -0.04
C THR A 44 5.19 7.32 0.35
N TYR A 45 5.60 6.07 0.15
CA TYR A 45 6.95 5.59 0.38
C TYR A 45 7.49 4.99 -0.91
N ILE A 46 8.80 5.14 -1.11
CA ILE A 46 9.50 4.72 -2.32
C ILE A 46 10.58 3.70 -1.96
N GLY A 47 10.68 2.66 -2.79
CA GLY A 47 11.79 1.73 -2.77
C GLY A 47 12.89 2.27 -3.67
N LEU A 48 14.11 2.35 -3.13
CA LEU A 48 15.28 2.87 -3.83
C LEU A 48 16.35 1.79 -3.97
N TRP A 49 16.99 1.71 -5.13
CA TRP A 49 18.22 0.96 -5.33
C TRP A 49 19.33 1.92 -5.78
N GLY A 50 20.18 2.36 -4.84
CA GLY A 50 20.95 3.58 -5.09
C GLY A 50 19.98 4.76 -5.21
N GLU A 51 20.07 5.56 -6.27
CA GLU A 51 19.16 6.69 -6.48
C GLU A 51 17.93 6.35 -7.35
N ASP A 52 17.88 5.12 -7.87
CA ASP A 52 16.81 4.69 -8.76
C ASP A 52 15.55 4.32 -7.97
N VAL A 53 14.41 4.88 -8.35
CA VAL A 53 13.10 4.49 -7.81
C VAL A 53 12.68 3.16 -8.43
N VAL A 54 12.73 2.10 -7.63
CA VAL A 54 12.42 0.72 -8.07
C VAL A 54 11.01 0.26 -7.69
N GLY A 55 10.31 1.03 -6.88
CA GLY A 55 8.92 0.78 -6.50
C GLY A 55 8.36 1.89 -5.63
N PHE A 56 7.05 1.89 -5.41
CA PHE A 56 6.41 2.75 -4.42
C PHE A 56 5.17 2.08 -3.84
N TYR A 57 4.78 2.53 -2.65
CA TYR A 57 3.47 2.23 -2.10
C TYR A 57 2.87 3.45 -1.42
N THR A 58 1.56 3.44 -1.21
CA THR A 58 0.83 4.56 -0.59
C THR A 58 -0.17 4.05 0.43
N LEU A 59 -0.12 4.64 1.63
CA LEU A 59 -1.01 4.35 2.76
C LEU A 59 -2.03 5.47 2.94
N VAL A 60 -3.28 5.09 3.21
CA VAL A 60 -4.40 5.99 3.48
C VAL A 60 -5.21 5.43 4.65
N VAL A 61 -5.69 6.29 5.54
CA VAL A 61 -6.63 5.87 6.60
C VAL A 61 -8.03 5.73 6.00
N GLY A 62 -8.76 4.70 6.40
CA GLY A 62 -10.14 4.52 5.99
C GLY A 62 -10.95 3.74 7.01
N GLU A 63 -12.17 3.40 6.61
CA GLU A 63 -13.07 2.56 7.38
C GLU A 63 -13.81 1.59 6.46
N VAL A 64 -14.22 0.45 7.02
CA VAL A 64 -15.12 -0.50 6.36
C VAL A 64 -16.42 -0.51 7.15
N ALA A 65 -17.55 -0.38 6.46
CA ALA A 65 -18.86 -0.50 7.08
C ALA A 65 -18.98 -1.85 7.81
N TYR A 66 -19.56 -1.86 9.02
CA TYR A 66 -19.65 -3.06 9.85
C TYR A 66 -20.28 -4.25 9.09
N ASP A 67 -21.37 -3.99 8.36
CA ASP A 67 -22.11 -5.02 7.62
C ASP A 67 -21.38 -5.50 6.36
N GLY A 68 -20.37 -4.77 5.88
CA GLY A 68 -19.52 -5.15 4.76
C GLY A 68 -18.18 -5.76 5.17
N ALA A 69 -17.90 -5.87 6.47
CA ALA A 69 -16.65 -6.38 6.98
C ALA A 69 -16.71 -7.91 7.20
N PRO A 70 -15.62 -8.66 6.95
CA PRO A 70 -15.55 -10.07 7.33
C PRO A 70 -15.79 -10.27 8.82
N GLU A 71 -16.43 -11.37 9.22
CA GLU A 71 -16.78 -11.65 10.63
C GLU A 71 -15.55 -11.56 11.56
N ARG A 72 -14.39 -12.03 11.09
CA ARG A 72 -13.13 -11.94 11.84
C ARG A 72 -12.74 -10.50 12.18
N LEU A 73 -13.08 -9.55 11.32
CA LEU A 73 -12.76 -8.13 11.48
C LEU A 73 -13.68 -7.44 12.50
N THR A 74 -14.96 -7.85 12.55
CA THR A 74 -15.99 -7.29 13.43
C THR A 74 -16.14 -8.00 14.78
N LYS A 75 -15.61 -9.22 14.90
CA LYS A 75 -15.71 -10.02 16.13
C LYS A 75 -15.24 -9.25 17.37
N GLY A 76 -16.16 -9.10 18.33
CA GLY A 76 -15.91 -8.43 19.61
C GLY A 76 -15.97 -6.90 19.56
N LEU A 77 -16.34 -6.30 18.42
CA LEU A 77 -16.52 -4.86 18.28
C LEU A 77 -17.99 -4.47 18.39
N ALA A 78 -18.25 -3.24 18.84
CA ALA A 78 -19.56 -2.61 18.69
C ALA A 78 -19.87 -2.37 17.21
N ARG A 79 -21.16 -2.20 16.88
CA ARG A 79 -21.64 -1.97 15.51
C ARG A 79 -21.33 -0.54 15.03
N HIS A 80 -20.06 -0.30 14.71
CA HIS A 80 -19.54 0.93 14.09
C HIS A 80 -18.63 0.57 12.92
N PRO A 81 -18.37 1.52 11.98
CA PRO A 81 -17.36 1.33 10.95
C PRO A 81 -16.02 0.90 11.55
N VAL A 82 -15.39 -0.10 10.94
CA VAL A 82 -14.14 -0.67 11.43
C VAL A 82 -12.97 0.11 10.84
N PRO A 83 -12.10 0.72 11.66
CA PRO A 83 -10.99 1.52 11.16
C PRO A 83 -9.89 0.64 10.56
N ILE A 84 -9.39 1.04 9.40
CA ILE A 84 -8.42 0.30 8.61
C ILE A 84 -7.29 1.21 8.12
N MET A 85 -6.16 0.58 7.82
CA MET A 85 -5.13 1.18 6.99
C MET A 85 -5.25 0.60 5.57
N LEU A 86 -5.55 1.45 4.59
CA LEU A 86 -5.64 1.06 3.20
C LEU A 86 -4.26 1.18 2.51
N LEU A 87 -3.73 0.07 2.02
CA LEU A 87 -2.66 0.04 1.04
C LEU A 87 -3.25 0.39 -0.34
N ALA A 88 -3.44 1.68 -0.56
CA ALA A 88 -4.16 2.19 -1.73
C ALA A 88 -3.43 1.87 -3.04
N ARG A 89 -2.09 1.82 -3.00
CA ARG A 89 -1.25 1.58 -4.18
C ARG A 89 0.01 0.82 -3.77
N LEU A 90 0.43 -0.14 -4.58
CA LEU A 90 1.73 -0.80 -4.53
C LEU A 90 2.16 -1.08 -5.98
N ALA A 91 3.35 -0.62 -6.35
CA ALA A 91 3.89 -0.79 -7.69
C ALA A 91 5.39 -1.07 -7.63
N VAL A 92 5.88 -1.90 -8.54
CA VAL A 92 7.30 -2.21 -8.72
C VAL A 92 7.66 -1.93 -10.17
N SER A 93 8.78 -1.24 -10.39
CA SER A 93 9.28 -0.92 -11.73
C SER A 93 9.48 -2.20 -12.54
N LEU A 94 9.20 -2.17 -13.85
CA LEU A 94 9.32 -3.31 -14.77
C LEU A 94 10.64 -4.06 -14.61
N ASN A 95 11.76 -3.34 -14.49
CA ASN A 95 13.10 -3.91 -14.35
C ASN A 95 13.34 -4.65 -13.02
N TRP A 96 12.43 -4.50 -12.07
CA TRP A 96 12.52 -4.99 -10.69
C TRP A 96 11.39 -5.93 -10.28
N GLN A 97 10.43 -6.17 -11.17
CA GLN A 97 9.37 -7.18 -10.95
C GLN A 97 9.98 -8.59 -10.87
N GLY A 98 9.35 -9.46 -10.08
CA GLY A 98 9.84 -10.83 -9.84
C GLY A 98 11.08 -10.95 -8.95
N LYS A 99 11.71 -9.85 -8.54
CA LYS A 99 12.94 -9.85 -7.72
C LYS A 99 12.69 -9.70 -6.21
N GLY A 100 11.45 -9.96 -5.76
CA GLY A 100 11.07 -9.86 -4.34
C GLY A 100 10.84 -8.44 -3.79
N VAL A 101 11.04 -7.38 -4.60
CA VAL A 101 10.86 -5.97 -4.18
C VAL A 101 9.46 -5.71 -3.64
N GLY A 102 8.42 -6.14 -4.35
CA GLY A 102 7.03 -5.93 -3.93
C GLY A 102 6.73 -6.55 -2.56
N GLY A 103 7.29 -7.72 -2.27
CA GLY A 103 7.15 -8.38 -0.96
C GLY A 103 7.87 -7.62 0.16
N GLY A 104 9.08 -7.12 -0.11
CA GLY A 104 9.82 -6.27 0.83
C GLY A 104 9.07 -4.98 1.14
N MET A 105 8.47 -4.36 0.12
CA MET A 105 7.67 -3.14 0.28
C MET A 105 6.35 -3.38 1.02
N LEU A 106 5.66 -4.49 0.75
CA LEU A 106 4.46 -4.88 1.49
C LEU A 106 4.79 -5.10 2.98
N ARG A 107 5.91 -5.76 3.28
CA ARG A 107 6.38 -5.93 4.66
C ARG A 107 6.62 -4.59 5.35
N ASP A 108 7.28 -3.64 4.69
CA ASP A 108 7.52 -2.30 5.23
C ASP A 108 6.19 -1.55 5.47
N ALA A 109 5.24 -1.63 4.54
CA ALA A 109 3.91 -1.04 4.69
C ALA A 109 3.16 -1.58 5.92
N ILE A 110 3.22 -2.90 6.15
CA ILE A 110 2.60 -3.54 7.33
C ILE A 110 3.28 -3.06 8.62
N LEU A 111 4.62 -3.04 8.66
CA LEU A 111 5.36 -2.59 9.86
C LEU A 111 5.04 -1.14 10.22
N ARG A 112 4.91 -0.25 9.22
CA ARG A 112 4.50 1.14 9.46
C ARG A 112 3.05 1.25 9.90
N SER A 113 2.18 0.39 9.39
CA SER A 113 0.78 0.32 9.82
C SER A 113 0.67 -0.10 11.29
N LEU A 114 1.51 -1.04 11.74
CA LEU A 114 1.61 -1.43 13.15
C LEU A 114 2.10 -0.27 14.03
N GLN A 115 3.13 0.46 13.60
CA GLN A 115 3.61 1.65 14.33
C GLN A 115 2.52 2.73 14.45
N ALA A 116 1.72 2.93 13.41
CA ALA A 116 0.58 3.84 13.47
C ALA A 116 -0.53 3.31 14.40
N ALA A 117 -0.70 1.99 14.48
CA ALA A 117 -1.71 1.33 15.32
C ALA A 117 -1.44 1.52 16.82
N ASP A 118 -0.20 1.81 17.20
CA ASP A 118 0.17 2.10 18.60
C ASP A 118 -0.43 3.42 19.11
N ILE A 119 -0.77 4.35 18.20
CA ILE A 119 -1.30 5.69 18.55
C ILE A 119 -2.69 5.97 17.99
N ALA A 120 -3.14 5.21 16.98
CA ALA A 120 -4.45 5.34 16.36
C ALA A 120 -5.10 3.96 16.20
N GLY A 121 -6.41 3.85 16.45
CA GLY A 121 -7.12 2.59 16.29
C GLY A 121 -7.08 2.10 14.83
N ILE A 122 -6.32 1.04 14.56
CA ILE A 122 -6.24 0.39 13.25
C ILE A 122 -6.47 -1.11 13.47
N ARG A 123 -7.57 -1.63 12.92
CA ARG A 123 -7.95 -3.03 13.12
C ARG A 123 -7.30 -3.97 12.11
N ALA A 124 -7.13 -3.51 10.88
CA ALA A 124 -6.57 -4.28 9.78
C ALA A 124 -5.90 -3.41 8.72
N VAL A 125 -5.07 -4.06 7.90
CA VAL A 125 -4.60 -3.52 6.63
C VAL A 125 -5.46 -4.11 5.52
N THR A 126 -5.99 -3.26 4.65
CA THR A 126 -6.76 -3.66 3.46
C THR A 126 -6.06 -3.22 2.19
N VAL A 127 -6.40 -3.82 1.06
CA VAL A 127 -5.86 -3.48 -0.25
C VAL A 127 -7.00 -3.51 -1.24
N HIS A 128 -6.94 -2.71 -2.30
CA HIS A 128 -7.77 -2.94 -3.48
C HIS A 128 -6.85 -3.52 -4.56
N ALA A 129 -6.96 -4.82 -4.79
CA ALA A 129 -6.23 -5.50 -5.84
C ALA A 129 -6.73 -5.01 -7.21
N LYS A 130 -5.82 -4.53 -8.06
CA LYS A 130 -6.20 -4.02 -9.38
C LYS A 130 -6.67 -5.12 -10.34
N ASP A 131 -6.20 -6.36 -10.15
CA ASP A 131 -6.46 -7.51 -11.01
C ASP A 131 -6.24 -8.83 -10.24
N HIS A 132 -6.56 -9.95 -10.88
CA HIS A 132 -6.40 -11.28 -10.30
C HIS A 132 -4.94 -11.63 -9.97
N ASN A 133 -3.96 -11.11 -10.71
CA ASN A 133 -2.54 -11.35 -10.43
C ASN A 133 -2.10 -10.63 -9.15
N ALA A 134 -2.58 -9.40 -8.94
CA ALA A 134 -2.40 -8.63 -7.73
C ALA A 134 -3.07 -9.31 -6.55
N ARG A 135 -4.31 -9.81 -6.72
CA ARG A 135 -4.99 -10.61 -5.70
C ARG A 135 -4.16 -11.83 -5.28
N ALA A 136 -3.74 -12.65 -6.25
CA ALA A 136 -2.91 -13.82 -6.00
C ALA A 136 -1.57 -13.45 -5.33
N PHE A 137 -1.03 -12.26 -5.60
CA PHE A 137 0.12 -11.72 -4.86
C PHE A 137 -0.20 -11.52 -3.38
N TYR A 138 -1.29 -10.85 -3.04
CA TYR A 138 -1.66 -10.57 -1.64
C TYR A 138 -2.07 -11.83 -0.87
N GLU A 139 -2.76 -12.78 -1.50
CA GLU A 139 -3.14 -14.06 -0.89
C GLU A 139 -1.92 -14.85 -0.41
N ARG A 140 -0.79 -14.80 -1.13
CA ARG A 140 0.48 -15.42 -0.69
C ARG A 140 1.05 -14.81 0.60
N TYR A 141 0.64 -13.60 0.96
CA TYR A 141 1.00 -12.92 2.20
C TYR A 141 -0.09 -13.01 3.28
N GLY A 142 -1.11 -13.84 3.07
CA GLY A 142 -2.16 -14.10 4.07
C GLY A 142 -3.30 -13.09 4.09
N PHE A 143 -3.44 -12.25 3.06
CA PHE A 143 -4.64 -11.43 2.87
C PHE A 143 -5.83 -12.33 2.57
N ILE A 144 -6.98 -11.99 3.14
CA ILE A 144 -8.24 -12.70 2.92
C ILE A 144 -9.15 -11.83 2.07
N GLN A 145 -9.85 -12.46 1.14
CA GLN A 145 -10.81 -11.78 0.28
C GLN A 145 -11.95 -11.17 1.12
N SER A 146 -12.33 -9.94 0.80
CA SER A 146 -13.52 -9.31 1.38
C SER A 146 -14.81 -10.06 0.96
N PRO A 147 -15.80 -10.20 1.86
CA PRO A 147 -17.11 -10.72 1.50
C PRO A 147 -17.84 -9.85 0.46
N THR A 148 -17.51 -8.57 0.37
CA THR A 148 -18.26 -7.59 -0.44
C THR A 148 -17.69 -7.37 -1.84
N ASP A 149 -16.38 -7.60 -2.03
CA ASP A 149 -15.72 -7.38 -3.30
C ASP A 149 -14.56 -8.39 -3.47
N PRO A 150 -14.53 -9.19 -4.55
CA PRO A 150 -13.48 -10.18 -4.79
C PRO A 150 -12.09 -9.62 -5.04
N LEU A 151 -11.96 -8.30 -5.22
CA LEU A 151 -10.71 -7.58 -5.38
C LEU A 151 -10.35 -6.71 -4.16
N HIS A 152 -11.11 -6.78 -3.07
CA HIS A 152 -10.76 -6.17 -1.77
C HIS A 152 -10.28 -7.19 -0.75
#